data_AF-A0A355BVG6-F1
#
_entry.id   AF-A0A355BVG6-F1
#
_cell.length_a   1.000
_cell.length_b   1.000
_cell.length_c   1.000
_cell.angle_alpha   90.00
_cell.angle_beta   90.00
_cell.angle_gamma   90.00
#
_symmetry.space_group_name_H-M   'P 1'
#
loop_
_entity.id
_entity.type
_entity.pdbx_description
1 polymer ?
#
loop_
_entity_poly.entity_id
_entity_poly.type
_entity_poly.pdbx_seq_one_letter_code
_entity_poly.pdbx_strand_id
1 'polypeptide(L)'
;MSEITPDSVGSQTPRWSSYARNTAFVLLALVIFLFGLELMLSTLQHLGKPAAEAIILATSNPFTALFIGLLITAIIQSSTATTSMTVALVASGSLTLESAVPIVMGANIGTTITSTIVSLGFLPRKKEFRRAVAAGTYHDFFNILTVVILFPLEYYFHFLSFLSRKLAITLFHQPWLSAKGFAHIGLGLGTITDALVSLIGNGFVLIVLSLVILFGSILFFRKVLTSQLGLGSSDRFQRFFFQKPLKSFAWGALTTAAIRSSSVTTSLVVPLVAKKVVKLRSAVPFILGANLGTTFSALLAALMNSQTAISIALAHVLFNLIGVLLFGLTPYIREIPVQLAQRLGRLTLRYRLAGLLYLLLSFFFIPFSLIYFNRDAVAVTELTYQRIENNHRSFFTVIAKTFENQSVSTRSVYDEENAAEPSQIYSVYRKNNVLIINNELFEMNKPGFCRDGEDAQGKFRMCIREIMPSLTTNPGQTFASVFVFEKTHDADPAQSTWYYIGAEDNLVVRRERRQSGQTVLVEELIAAKRK
;
A
#
# COMPACT_ATOMS: atom_id res chain seq x y z
N MET A 1 73.20 7.36 -26.96
CA MET A 1 72.34 8.44 -26.42
C MET A 1 71.19 8.61 -27.41
N SER A 2 70.07 7.92 -27.19
CA SER A 2 68.87 8.00 -28.03
C SER A 2 67.72 8.46 -27.15
N GLU A 3 67.12 9.59 -27.55
CA GLU A 3 66.05 10.27 -26.85
C GLU A 3 64.85 9.35 -26.56
N ILE A 4 64.37 9.45 -25.33
CA ILE A 4 63.08 8.90 -24.89
C ILE A 4 62.01 9.93 -25.29
N THR A 5 61.20 9.60 -26.28
CA THR A 5 59.95 10.33 -26.55
C THR A 5 58.89 9.90 -25.53
N PRO A 6 58.23 10.82 -24.82
CA PRO A 6 57.14 10.46 -23.90
C PRO A 6 55.88 10.14 -24.69
N ASP A 7 55.45 8.88 -24.63
CA ASP A 7 54.15 8.45 -25.14
C ASP A 7 53.01 9.26 -24.50
N SER A 8 52.14 9.75 -25.38
CA SER A 8 50.96 10.53 -25.10
C SER A 8 50.04 9.85 -24.08
N VAL A 9 49.95 10.43 -22.88
CA VAL A 9 48.83 10.21 -21.96
C VAL A 9 47.59 10.84 -22.60
N GLY A 10 46.83 10.04 -23.35
CA GLY A 10 45.55 10.44 -23.89
C GLY A 10 44.58 10.83 -22.77
N SER A 11 44.36 12.14 -22.60
CA SER A 11 43.29 12.70 -21.80
C SER A 11 41.95 12.40 -22.47
N GLN A 12 41.29 11.31 -22.04
CA GLN A 12 39.90 11.08 -22.42
C GLN A 12 39.02 12.15 -21.77
N THR A 13 38.70 13.20 -22.51
CA THR A 13 37.68 14.17 -22.12
C THR A 13 36.33 13.45 -21.97
N PRO A 14 35.55 13.73 -20.91
CA PRO A 14 34.22 13.15 -20.77
C PRO A 14 33.34 13.61 -21.94
N ARG A 15 32.92 12.67 -22.79
CA ARG A 15 32.04 12.95 -23.95
C ARG A 15 30.66 13.40 -23.47
N TRP A 16 30.42 14.71 -23.43
CA TRP A 16 29.14 15.33 -23.09
C TRP A 16 27.94 14.74 -23.86
N SER A 17 28.14 14.34 -25.12
CA SER A 17 27.11 13.67 -25.94
C SER A 17 26.66 12.32 -25.37
N SER A 18 27.57 11.57 -24.72
CA SER A 18 27.23 10.34 -24.02
C SER A 18 26.41 10.62 -22.76
N TYR A 19 26.76 11.65 -22.00
CA TYR A 19 25.99 12.04 -20.81
C TYR A 19 24.59 12.53 -21.18
N ALA A 20 24.45 13.40 -22.18
CA ALA A 20 23.16 13.89 -22.66
C ALA A 20 22.25 12.75 -23.16
N ARG A 21 22.79 11.84 -23.96
CA ARG A 21 22.06 10.65 -24.44
C ARG A 21 21.63 9.74 -23.29
N ASN A 22 22.50 9.53 -22.31
CA ASN A 22 22.20 8.68 -21.15
C ASN A 22 21.13 9.32 -20.26
N THR A 23 21.21 10.62 -20.02
CA THR A 23 20.17 11.38 -19.32
C THR A 23 18.83 11.32 -20.06
N ALA A 24 18.82 11.43 -21.39
CA ALA A 24 17.61 11.31 -22.19
C ALA A 24 16.95 9.92 -22.09
N PHE A 25 17.73 8.84 -22.13
CA PHE A 25 17.20 7.48 -21.93
C PHE A 25 16.61 7.27 -20.52
N VAL A 26 17.23 7.86 -19.50
CA VAL A 26 16.71 7.82 -18.12
C VAL A 26 15.41 8.62 -18.02
N LEU A 27 15.33 9.80 -18.63
CA LEU A 27 14.11 10.61 -18.67
C LEU A 27 12.97 9.91 -19.44
N LEU A 28 13.28 9.25 -20.56
CA LEU A 28 12.29 8.48 -21.30
C LEU A 28 11.74 7.31 -20.48
N ALA A 29 12.62 6.55 -19.82
CA ALA A 29 12.20 5.45 -18.94
C ALA A 29 11.33 5.95 -17.77
N LEU A 30 11.67 7.13 -17.23
CA LEU A 30 10.90 7.82 -16.20
C LEU A 30 9.49 8.18 -16.69
N VAL A 31 9.35 8.74 -17.90
CA VAL A 31 8.05 9.10 -18.49
C VAL A 31 7.18 7.88 -18.76
N ILE A 32 7.73 6.81 -19.36
CA ILE A 32 6.99 5.56 -19.62
C ILE A 32 6.50 4.93 -18.31
N PHE A 33 7.32 4.98 -17.26
CA PHE A 33 6.91 4.49 -15.93
C PHE A 33 5.78 5.35 -15.33
N LEU A 34 5.89 6.68 -15.39
CA LEU A 34 4.86 7.58 -14.86
C LEU A 34 3.53 7.36 -15.59
N PHE A 35 3.57 7.17 -16.90
CA PHE A 35 2.41 6.77 -17.70
C PHE A 35 1.83 5.42 -17.27
N GLY A 36 2.66 4.40 -17.05
CA GLY A 36 2.21 3.11 -16.54
C GLY A 36 1.55 3.19 -15.16
N LEU A 37 2.03 4.07 -14.27
CA LEU A 37 1.40 4.35 -12.97
C LEU A 37 0.06 5.07 -13.11
N GLU A 38 -0.01 6.11 -13.95
CA GLU A 38 -1.23 6.89 -14.18
C GLU A 38 -2.32 6.01 -14.80
N LEU A 39 -1.96 5.17 -15.78
CA LEU A 39 -2.85 4.14 -16.34
C LEU A 39 -3.24 3.12 -15.28
N MET A 40 -2.33 2.60 -14.46
CA MET A 40 -2.69 1.68 -13.37
C MET A 40 -3.65 2.34 -12.36
N LEU A 41 -3.44 3.60 -12.00
CA LEU A 41 -4.30 4.34 -11.07
C LEU A 41 -5.70 4.56 -11.64
N SER A 42 -5.80 5.02 -12.89
CA SER A 42 -7.08 5.22 -13.58
C SER A 42 -7.82 3.90 -13.79
N THR A 43 -7.10 2.83 -14.11
CA THR A 43 -7.71 1.51 -14.33
C THR A 43 -8.15 0.83 -13.05
N LEU A 44 -7.43 1.01 -11.93
CA LEU A 44 -7.87 0.60 -10.59
C LEU A 44 -9.19 1.26 -10.16
N GLN A 45 -9.50 2.46 -10.66
CA GLN A 45 -10.83 3.08 -10.45
C GLN A 45 -11.93 2.43 -11.32
N HIS A 46 -11.56 1.73 -12.39
CA HIS A 46 -12.47 1.02 -13.31
C HIS A 46 -12.56 -0.48 -13.04
N LEU A 47 -11.77 -1.01 -12.10
CA LEU A 47 -11.88 -2.38 -11.62
C LEU A 47 -12.82 -2.49 -10.44
N GLY A 48 -14.09 -2.68 -10.76
CA GLY A 48 -14.92 -3.56 -9.94
C GLY A 48 -14.46 -5.02 -10.09
N LYS A 49 -14.80 -5.84 -9.10
CA LYS A 49 -14.75 -7.32 -9.11
C LYS A 49 -13.47 -7.97 -8.51
N PRO A 50 -12.44 -8.45 -9.26
CA PRO A 50 -11.50 -9.44 -8.70
C PRO A 50 -10.37 -8.88 -7.82
N ALA A 51 -9.94 -7.64 -8.08
CA ALA A 51 -8.95 -6.96 -7.26
C ALA A 51 -9.53 -6.62 -5.88
N ALA A 52 -10.79 -6.15 -5.86
CA ALA A 52 -11.54 -5.86 -4.65
C ALA A 52 -11.69 -7.09 -3.76
N GLU A 53 -11.97 -8.29 -4.29
CA GLU A 53 -12.07 -9.52 -3.49
C GLU A 53 -10.75 -9.92 -2.80
N ALA A 54 -9.63 -9.87 -3.52
CA ALA A 54 -8.30 -10.13 -2.93
C ALA A 54 -7.93 -9.08 -1.86
N ILE A 55 -8.40 -7.84 -2.03
CA ILE A 55 -8.26 -6.74 -1.07
C ILE A 55 -9.25 -6.87 0.10
N ILE A 56 -10.46 -7.38 -0.10
CA ILE A 56 -11.49 -7.62 0.93
C ILE A 56 -11.07 -8.76 1.87
N LEU A 57 -10.30 -9.74 1.37
CA LEU A 57 -9.58 -10.69 2.22
C LEU A 57 -8.39 -10.04 2.94
N ALA A 58 -7.72 -9.07 2.30
CA ALA A 58 -6.62 -8.29 2.90
C ALA A 58 -7.08 -7.33 3.99
N THR A 59 -8.29 -6.79 3.92
CA THR A 59 -8.82 -5.79 4.85
C THR A 59 -9.36 -6.37 6.16
N SER A 60 -9.44 -7.69 6.27
CA SER A 60 -10.20 -8.32 7.34
C SER A 60 -9.42 -8.49 8.66
N ASN A 61 -8.09 -8.34 8.65
CA ASN A 61 -7.28 -8.40 9.88
C ASN A 61 -5.91 -7.78 9.55
N PRO A 62 -5.38 -6.81 10.34
CA PRO A 62 -4.05 -6.25 10.12
C PRO A 62 -2.95 -7.31 9.97
N PHE A 63 -3.06 -8.44 10.67
CA PHE A 63 -2.16 -9.57 10.56
C PHE A 63 -2.26 -10.24 9.19
N THR A 64 -3.48 -10.54 8.73
CA THR A 64 -3.73 -11.10 7.39
C THR A 64 -3.33 -10.11 6.28
N ALA A 65 -3.59 -8.81 6.48
CA ALA A 65 -3.21 -7.73 5.59
C ALA A 65 -1.70 -7.70 5.32
N LEU A 66 -0.89 -7.89 6.38
CA LEU A 66 0.56 -8.00 6.28
C LEU A 66 0.98 -9.19 5.42
N PHE A 67 0.43 -10.39 5.64
CA PHE A 67 0.81 -11.55 4.84
C PHE A 67 0.30 -11.47 3.40
N ILE A 68 -0.83 -10.81 3.15
CA ILE A 68 -1.31 -10.57 1.79
C ILE A 68 -0.39 -9.58 1.06
N GLY A 69 0.02 -8.49 1.70
CA GLY A 69 1.01 -7.57 1.12
C GLY A 69 2.34 -8.25 0.80
N LEU A 70 2.77 -9.17 1.67
CA LEU A 70 3.95 -10.02 1.45
C LEU A 70 3.76 -10.93 0.24
N LEU A 71 2.65 -11.69 0.17
CA LEU A 71 2.39 -12.64 -0.91
C LEU A 71 2.21 -11.96 -2.27
N ILE A 72 1.41 -10.89 -2.34
CA ILE A 72 1.22 -10.11 -3.56
C ILE A 72 2.57 -9.63 -4.07
N THR A 73 3.40 -9.09 -3.17
CA THR A 73 4.73 -8.62 -3.57
C THR A 73 5.68 -9.74 -3.92
N ALA A 74 5.62 -10.89 -3.26
CA ALA A 74 6.45 -12.04 -3.57
C ALA A 74 6.13 -12.63 -4.95
N ILE A 75 4.84 -12.67 -5.32
CA ILE A 75 4.34 -13.15 -6.61
C ILE A 75 4.67 -12.14 -7.72
N ILE A 76 4.32 -10.86 -7.52
CA ILE A 76 4.54 -9.79 -8.51
C ILE A 76 6.03 -9.38 -8.59
N GLN A 77 6.81 -9.64 -7.53
CA GLN A 77 8.21 -9.25 -7.37
C GLN A 77 8.47 -7.73 -7.41
N SER A 78 7.45 -6.92 -7.12
CA SER A 78 7.53 -5.46 -7.13
C SER A 78 6.77 -4.85 -5.96
N SER A 79 7.46 -4.47 -4.87
CA SER A 79 6.81 -3.76 -3.77
C SER A 79 6.25 -2.41 -4.20
N THR A 80 6.90 -1.72 -5.15
CA THR A 80 6.41 -0.44 -5.68
C THR A 80 5.02 -0.59 -6.31
N ALA A 81 4.75 -1.70 -7.01
CA ALA A 81 3.43 -1.97 -7.55
C ALA A 81 2.40 -2.20 -6.43
N THR A 82 2.73 -3.06 -5.46
CA THR A 82 1.85 -3.35 -4.30
C THR A 82 1.57 -2.10 -3.47
N THR A 83 2.58 -1.28 -3.16
CA THR A 83 2.41 -0.07 -2.36
C THR A 83 1.66 1.02 -3.13
N SER A 84 1.89 1.18 -4.43
CA SER A 84 1.14 2.15 -5.25
C SER A 84 -0.33 1.76 -5.35
N MET A 85 -0.62 0.46 -5.52
CA MET A 85 -1.99 -0.07 -5.47
C MET A 85 -2.63 0.21 -4.10
N THR A 86 -1.90 -0.03 -3.01
CA THR A 86 -2.37 0.25 -1.64
C THR A 86 -2.68 1.74 -1.44
N VAL A 87 -1.80 2.62 -1.92
CA VAL A 87 -2.00 4.07 -1.88
C VAL A 87 -3.24 4.48 -2.68
N ALA A 88 -3.45 3.90 -3.86
CA ALA A 88 -4.62 4.16 -4.71
C ALA A 88 -5.93 3.77 -4.00
N LEU A 89 -5.95 2.61 -3.35
CA LEU A 89 -7.14 2.13 -2.63
C LEU A 89 -7.50 3.03 -1.46
N VAL A 90 -6.52 3.55 -0.74
CA VAL A 90 -6.80 4.51 0.33
C VAL A 90 -7.18 5.88 -0.21
N ALA A 91 -6.60 6.31 -1.33
CA ALA A 91 -7.02 7.53 -1.99
C ALA A 91 -8.50 7.46 -2.43
N SER A 92 -8.98 6.29 -2.86
CA SER A 92 -10.38 6.04 -3.22
C SER A 92 -11.33 5.86 -2.04
N GLY A 93 -10.83 5.78 -0.79
CA GLY A 93 -11.64 5.47 0.39
C GLY A 93 -11.95 3.98 0.59
N SER A 94 -11.57 3.10 -0.35
CA SER A 94 -11.78 1.65 -0.29
C SER A 94 -11.00 0.95 0.83
N LEU A 95 -9.95 1.59 1.35
CA LEU A 95 -9.07 1.05 2.37
C LEU A 95 -8.68 2.16 3.36
N THR A 96 -8.67 1.86 4.66
CA THR A 96 -8.22 2.82 5.69
C THR A 96 -6.70 2.87 5.78
N LEU A 97 -6.14 3.98 6.29
CA LEU A 97 -4.70 4.09 6.55
C LEU A 97 -4.21 2.95 7.45
N GLU A 98 -4.95 2.68 8.52
CA GLU A 98 -4.62 1.67 9.53
C GLU A 98 -4.63 0.24 8.94
N SER A 99 -5.48 -0.03 7.94
CA SER A 99 -5.50 -1.31 7.23
C SER A 99 -4.41 -1.39 6.14
N ALA A 100 -4.01 -0.24 5.59
CA ALA A 100 -2.99 -0.15 4.54
C ALA A 100 -1.56 -0.29 5.07
N VAL A 101 -1.25 0.21 6.27
CA VAL A 101 0.10 0.16 6.84
C VAL A 101 0.63 -1.28 6.95
N PRO A 102 -0.12 -2.26 7.47
CA PRO A 102 0.32 -3.65 7.47
C PRO A 102 0.59 -4.22 6.07
N ILE A 103 -0.22 -3.89 5.06
CA ILE A 103 0.01 -4.31 3.66
C ILE A 103 1.37 -3.79 3.18
N VAL A 104 1.68 -2.52 3.46
CA VAL A 104 2.98 -1.92 3.15
C VAL A 104 4.12 -2.62 3.89
N MET A 105 3.96 -2.95 5.18
CA MET A 105 4.97 -3.74 5.93
C MET A 105 5.23 -5.09 5.25
N GLY A 106 4.16 -5.80 4.89
CA GLY A 106 4.21 -7.05 4.14
C GLY A 106 4.96 -6.91 2.83
N ALA A 107 4.64 -5.87 2.05
CA ALA A 107 5.29 -5.60 0.77
C ALA A 107 6.80 -5.38 0.90
N ASN A 108 7.26 -4.75 1.99
CA ASN A 108 8.70 -4.59 2.25
C ASN A 108 9.37 -5.95 2.51
N ILE A 109 8.72 -6.88 3.22
CA ILE A 109 9.22 -8.26 3.33
C ILE A 109 9.23 -8.93 1.96
N GLY A 110 8.11 -8.91 1.24
CA GLY A 110 7.94 -9.63 -0.03
C GLY A 110 8.99 -9.29 -1.10
N THR A 111 9.41 -8.02 -1.18
CA THR A 111 10.44 -7.58 -2.16
C THR A 111 11.77 -8.32 -2.04
N THR A 112 12.07 -8.84 -0.85
CA THR A 112 13.34 -9.50 -0.55
C THR A 112 13.48 -10.89 -1.20
N ILE A 113 12.38 -11.50 -1.66
CA ILE A 113 12.38 -12.82 -2.33
C ILE A 113 13.37 -12.86 -3.52
N THR A 114 13.48 -11.76 -4.26
CA THR A 114 14.30 -11.67 -5.48
C THR A 114 15.78 -11.93 -5.19
N SER A 115 16.31 -11.34 -4.12
CA SER A 115 17.71 -11.51 -3.72
C SER A 115 17.97 -12.93 -3.21
N THR A 116 16.99 -13.54 -2.55
CA THR A 116 17.06 -14.94 -2.11
C THR A 116 16.98 -15.91 -3.30
N ILE A 117 16.15 -15.66 -4.32
CA ILE A 117 16.13 -16.43 -5.58
C ILE A 117 17.49 -16.33 -6.30
N VAL A 118 18.05 -15.13 -6.43
CA VAL A 118 19.37 -14.93 -7.06
C VAL A 118 20.46 -15.71 -6.33
N SER A 119 20.34 -15.86 -5.01
CA SER A 119 21.28 -16.68 -4.23
C SER A 119 21.26 -18.16 -4.60
N LEU A 120 20.10 -18.70 -4.99
CA LEU A 120 19.92 -20.09 -5.43
C LEU A 120 20.67 -20.39 -6.74
N GLY A 121 20.94 -19.38 -7.57
CA GLY A 121 21.79 -19.54 -8.76
C GLY A 121 23.22 -20.01 -8.45
N PHE A 122 23.68 -19.86 -7.21
CA PHE A 122 24.99 -20.32 -6.76
C PHE A 122 24.98 -21.74 -6.16
N LEU A 123 23.82 -22.42 -6.12
CA LEU A 123 23.63 -23.75 -5.53
C LEU A 123 24.71 -24.78 -5.92
N PRO A 124 25.25 -24.83 -7.17
CA PRO A 124 26.31 -25.77 -7.54
C PRO A 124 27.62 -25.61 -6.77
N ARG A 125 27.96 -24.40 -6.28
CA ARG A 125 29.28 -24.06 -5.70
C ARG A 125 29.16 -23.77 -4.21
N LYS A 126 29.37 -24.79 -3.35
CA LYS A 126 29.14 -24.73 -1.88
C LYS A 126 29.61 -23.43 -1.20
N LYS A 127 30.87 -23.04 -1.39
CA LYS A 127 31.44 -21.83 -0.74
C LYS A 127 30.84 -20.53 -1.28
N GLU A 128 30.50 -20.46 -2.56
CA GLU A 128 29.82 -19.30 -3.18
C GLU A 128 28.36 -19.26 -2.73
N PHE A 129 27.67 -20.40 -2.74
CA PHE A 129 26.29 -20.54 -2.28
C PHE A 129 26.09 -20.06 -0.84
N ARG A 130 26.97 -20.46 0.09
CA ARG A 130 26.97 -19.94 1.47
C ARG A 130 26.98 -18.41 1.52
N ARG A 131 27.86 -17.78 0.74
CA ARG A 131 28.02 -16.32 0.71
C ARG A 131 26.85 -15.64 0.02
N ALA A 132 26.34 -16.26 -1.05
CA ALA A 132 25.18 -15.80 -1.78
C ALA A 132 23.93 -15.82 -0.90
N VAL A 133 23.65 -16.92 -0.19
CA VAL A 133 22.51 -17.04 0.73
C VAL A 133 22.62 -16.00 1.84
N ALA A 134 23.79 -15.86 2.47
CA ALA A 134 23.99 -14.85 3.50
C ALA A 134 23.80 -13.40 3.00
N ALA A 135 24.07 -13.13 1.73
CA ALA A 135 23.79 -11.83 1.13
C ALA A 135 22.32 -11.65 0.74
N GLY A 136 21.72 -12.69 0.15
CA GLY A 136 20.31 -12.70 -0.27
C GLY A 136 19.38 -12.51 0.91
N THR A 137 19.56 -13.30 1.96
CA THR A 137 18.64 -13.32 3.11
C THR A 137 18.95 -12.25 4.16
N TYR A 138 20.01 -11.46 4.01
CA TYR A 138 20.26 -10.33 4.91
C TYR A 138 19.13 -9.32 4.86
N HIS A 139 18.65 -9.02 3.64
CA HIS A 139 17.55 -8.10 3.43
C HIS A 139 16.25 -8.65 4.05
N ASP A 140 16.01 -9.96 3.90
CA ASP A 140 14.87 -10.68 4.48
C ASP A 140 14.86 -10.53 6.01
N PHE A 141 15.97 -10.87 6.68
CA PHE A 141 16.08 -10.75 8.15
C PHE A 141 15.91 -9.30 8.62
N PHE A 142 16.46 -8.32 7.90
CA PHE A 142 16.27 -6.91 8.23
C PHE A 142 14.78 -6.52 8.22
N ASN A 143 14.05 -6.84 7.14
CA ASN A 143 12.64 -6.48 7.03
C ASN A 143 11.77 -7.27 8.01
N ILE A 144 12.01 -8.57 8.17
CA ILE A 144 11.27 -9.42 9.13
C ILE A 144 11.46 -8.89 10.56
N LEU A 145 12.68 -8.58 10.98
CA LEU A 145 12.94 -8.06 12.33
C LEU A 145 12.34 -6.66 12.53
N THR A 146 12.35 -5.82 11.49
CA THR A 146 11.69 -4.51 11.55
C THR A 146 10.18 -4.67 11.73
N VAL A 147 9.55 -5.61 11.01
CA VAL A 147 8.14 -5.95 11.18
C VAL A 147 7.84 -6.52 12.56
N VAL A 148 8.67 -7.44 13.08
CA VAL A 148 8.47 -8.03 14.43
C VAL A 148 8.43 -6.95 15.52
N ILE A 149 9.15 -5.83 15.33
CA ILE A 149 9.14 -4.71 16.27
C ILE A 149 7.99 -3.74 16.00
N LEU A 150 7.81 -3.32 14.74
CA LEU A 150 6.88 -2.24 14.39
C LEU A 150 5.44 -2.71 14.23
N PHE A 151 5.19 -3.96 13.83
CA PHE A 151 3.84 -4.46 13.65
C PHE A 151 3.05 -4.54 14.97
N PRO A 152 3.58 -5.07 16.09
CA PRO A 152 2.87 -4.99 17.37
C PRO A 152 2.57 -3.55 17.80
N LEU A 153 3.51 -2.62 17.57
CA LEU A 153 3.31 -1.20 17.89
C LEU A 153 2.20 -0.58 17.02
N GLU A 154 2.15 -0.94 15.74
CA GLU A 154 1.07 -0.52 14.86
C GLU A 154 -0.27 -1.17 15.26
N TYR A 155 -0.25 -2.46 15.60
CA TYR A 155 -1.44 -3.23 15.94
C TYR A 155 -2.12 -2.71 17.21
N TYR A 156 -1.35 -2.42 18.28
CA TYR A 156 -1.91 -1.98 19.56
C TYR A 156 -2.05 -0.45 19.70
N PHE A 157 -1.15 0.32 19.09
CA PHE A 157 -1.07 1.77 19.31
C PHE A 157 -1.24 2.61 18.05
N HIS A 158 -1.40 1.98 16.87
CA HIS A 158 -1.42 2.67 15.57
C HIS A 158 -0.23 3.60 15.40
N PHE A 159 0.95 3.19 15.89
CA PHE A 159 2.11 4.05 16.03
C PHE A 159 2.56 4.68 14.70
N LEU A 160 2.67 3.88 13.63
CA LEU A 160 3.09 4.38 12.32
C LEU A 160 1.98 5.17 11.66
N SER A 161 0.73 4.71 11.74
CA SER A 161 -0.43 5.43 11.20
C SER A 161 -0.60 6.81 11.85
N PHE A 162 -0.42 6.89 13.17
CA PHE A 162 -0.46 8.15 13.91
C PHE A 162 0.68 9.09 13.50
N LEU A 163 1.91 8.59 13.49
CA LEU A 163 3.08 9.40 13.18
C LEU A 163 3.06 9.88 11.73
N SER A 164 2.67 9.02 10.79
CA SER A 164 2.59 9.36 9.38
C SER A 164 1.50 10.39 9.10
N ARG A 165 0.31 10.26 9.71
CA ARG A 165 -0.78 11.24 9.61
C ARG A 165 -0.37 12.58 10.20
N LYS A 166 0.29 12.56 11.38
CA LYS A 166 0.77 13.79 12.01
C LYS A 166 1.79 14.49 11.11
N LEU A 167 2.78 13.75 10.58
CA LEU A 167 3.77 14.30 9.66
C LEU A 167 3.14 14.82 8.37
N ALA A 168 2.18 14.09 7.80
CA ALA A 168 1.45 14.51 6.62
C ALA A 168 0.79 15.88 6.85
N ILE A 169 0.02 16.02 7.94
CA ILE A 169 -0.67 17.28 8.26
C ILE A 169 0.32 18.41 8.50
N THR A 170 1.41 18.17 9.25
CA THR A 170 2.37 19.23 9.58
C THR A 170 3.24 19.67 8.41
N LEU A 171 3.62 18.75 7.52
CA LEU A 171 4.54 19.04 6.41
C LEU A 171 3.80 19.36 5.11
N PHE A 172 2.58 18.85 4.94
CA PHE A 172 1.78 18.95 3.74
C PHE A 172 0.35 19.42 4.10
N HIS A 173 0.22 20.62 4.68
CA HIS A 173 -1.06 21.25 5.07
C HIS A 173 -2.08 21.31 3.91
N GLN A 174 -1.57 21.36 2.68
CA GLN A 174 -2.24 21.10 1.42
C GLN A 174 -1.28 20.22 0.59
N PRO A 175 -1.77 19.35 -0.32
CA PRO A 175 -0.90 18.71 -1.31
C PRO A 175 -0.05 19.80 -1.97
N TRP A 176 1.28 19.68 -1.89
CA TRP A 176 2.23 20.70 -2.39
C TRP A 176 2.02 20.99 -3.88
N LEU A 177 1.40 20.04 -4.58
CA LEU A 177 0.92 20.12 -5.94
C LEU A 177 -0.59 19.86 -5.93
N SER A 178 -1.40 20.91 -6.12
CA SER A 178 -2.81 20.73 -6.47
C SER A 178 -2.88 19.79 -7.69
N ALA A 179 -3.86 18.88 -7.75
CA ALA A 179 -4.14 18.09 -8.95
C ALA A 179 -4.26 18.97 -10.22
N LYS A 180 -4.64 20.25 -10.06
CA LYS A 180 -4.66 21.25 -11.13
C LYS A 180 -3.27 21.79 -11.55
N GLY A 181 -2.27 21.74 -10.68
CA GLY A 181 -0.92 22.25 -10.94
C GLY A 181 -0.11 21.38 -11.92
N PHE A 182 -0.35 20.07 -11.96
CA PHE A 182 0.32 19.15 -12.92
C PHE A 182 -0.48 18.87 -14.19
N ALA A 183 -1.79 19.16 -14.22
CA ALA A 183 -2.54 19.23 -15.47
C ALA A 183 -1.88 20.22 -16.46
N HIS A 184 -1.17 21.24 -15.94
CA HIS A 184 -0.43 22.22 -16.73
C HIS A 184 1.09 21.97 -16.86
N ILE A 185 1.66 20.99 -16.16
CA ILE A 185 3.00 20.44 -16.46
C ILE A 185 2.86 19.24 -17.42
N GLY A 186 1.68 19.11 -18.05
CA GLY A 186 1.30 18.02 -18.91
C GLY A 186 2.29 17.76 -20.04
N LEU A 187 3.02 16.64 -19.90
CA LEU A 187 3.45 15.83 -21.03
C LEU A 187 2.25 15.21 -21.79
N GLY A 188 1.01 15.61 -21.49
CA GLY A 188 -0.22 15.12 -22.13
C GLY A 188 -0.65 13.71 -21.71
N LEU A 189 -0.05 13.13 -20.67
CA LEU A 189 -0.25 11.73 -20.30
C LEU A 189 -1.68 11.42 -19.83
N GLY A 190 -2.34 12.33 -19.09
CA GLY A 190 -3.73 12.17 -18.66
C GLY A 190 -4.71 12.06 -19.84
N THR A 191 -4.57 12.91 -20.87
CA THR A 191 -5.40 12.84 -22.09
C THR A 191 -5.19 11.54 -22.85
N ILE A 192 -3.95 11.05 -22.91
CA ILE A 192 -3.62 9.75 -23.51
C ILE A 192 -4.23 8.61 -22.68
N THR A 193 -4.19 8.74 -21.35
CA THR A 193 -4.73 7.75 -20.41
C THR A 193 -6.25 7.67 -20.53
N ASP A 194 -6.96 8.80 -20.51
CA ASP A 194 -8.42 8.87 -20.65
C ASP A 194 -8.86 8.38 -22.04
N ALA A 195 -8.11 8.70 -23.10
CA ALA A 195 -8.34 8.18 -24.45
C ALA A 195 -8.15 6.64 -24.51
N LEU A 196 -7.13 6.10 -23.85
CA LEU A 196 -6.89 4.65 -23.80
C LEU A 196 -7.96 3.92 -22.98
N VAL A 197 -8.36 4.50 -21.85
CA VAL A 197 -9.40 3.93 -20.97
C VAL A 197 -10.74 3.91 -21.70
N SER A 198 -11.12 5.00 -22.36
CA SER A 198 -12.35 5.09 -23.16
C SER A 198 -12.33 4.19 -24.40
N LEU A 199 -11.18 4.00 -25.05
CA LEU A 199 -11.04 3.12 -26.22
C LEU A 199 -11.15 1.64 -25.86
N ILE A 200 -10.53 1.22 -24.75
CA ILE A 200 -10.48 -0.21 -24.36
C ILE A 200 -11.77 -0.64 -23.65
N GLY A 201 -12.32 0.21 -22.76
CA GLY A 201 -13.59 -0.03 -22.05
C GLY A 201 -13.63 -1.24 -21.10
N ASN A 202 -12.64 -2.13 -21.15
CA ASN A 202 -12.55 -3.35 -20.34
C ASN A 202 -11.47 -3.22 -19.25
N GLY A 203 -11.91 -3.13 -17.99
CA GLY A 203 -11.05 -2.96 -16.82
C GLY A 203 -9.99 -4.05 -16.64
N PHE A 204 -10.27 -5.31 -17.00
CA PHE A 204 -9.31 -6.41 -16.87
C PHE A 204 -8.17 -6.31 -17.88
N VAL A 205 -8.50 -6.05 -19.15
CA VAL A 205 -7.50 -5.82 -20.22
C VAL A 205 -6.63 -4.61 -19.88
N LEU A 206 -7.26 -3.58 -19.33
CA LEU A 206 -6.61 -2.36 -18.87
C LEU A 206 -5.60 -2.61 -17.72
N ILE A 207 -5.89 -3.47 -16.72
CA ILE A 207 -4.87 -3.87 -15.73
C ILE A 207 -3.71 -4.57 -16.40
N VAL A 208 -4.01 -5.57 -17.23
CA VAL A 208 -2.96 -6.41 -17.80
C VAL A 208 -2.03 -5.53 -18.63
N LEU A 209 -2.60 -4.60 -19.39
CA LEU A 209 -1.86 -3.58 -20.11
C LEU A 209 -1.06 -2.67 -19.18
N SER A 210 -1.65 -2.14 -18.11
CA SER A 210 -0.96 -1.25 -17.17
C SER A 210 0.18 -1.96 -16.45
N LEU A 211 0.00 -3.21 -16.03
CA LEU A 211 1.03 -4.05 -15.42
C LEU A 211 2.14 -4.40 -16.41
N VAL A 212 1.81 -4.70 -17.67
CA VAL A 212 2.80 -4.97 -18.72
C VAL A 212 3.63 -3.72 -19.01
N ILE A 213 3.00 -2.54 -19.12
CA ILE A 213 3.70 -1.27 -19.33
C ILE A 213 4.57 -0.94 -18.11
N LEU A 214 4.04 -1.09 -16.90
CA LEU A 214 4.76 -0.85 -15.66
C LEU A 214 5.98 -1.78 -15.54
N PHE A 215 5.80 -3.09 -15.73
CA PHE A 215 6.89 -4.06 -15.64
C PHE A 215 7.90 -3.91 -16.78
N GLY A 216 7.42 -3.66 -18.00
CA GLY A 216 8.23 -3.35 -19.17
C GLY A 216 9.11 -2.12 -18.95
N SER A 217 8.55 -1.06 -18.33
CA SER A 217 9.30 0.14 -17.99
C SER A 217 10.43 -0.14 -16.98
N ILE A 218 10.20 -1.01 -15.99
CA ILE A 218 11.20 -1.41 -14.99
C ILE A 218 12.32 -2.24 -15.65
N LEU A 219 11.97 -3.17 -16.53
CA LEU A 219 12.96 -3.97 -17.27
C LEU A 219 13.79 -3.11 -18.24
N PHE A 220 13.16 -2.16 -18.90
CA PHE A 220 13.82 -1.18 -19.75
C PHE A 220 14.77 -0.30 -18.92
N PHE A 221 14.29 0.24 -17.80
CA PHE A 221 15.11 1.02 -16.87
C PHE A 221 16.33 0.23 -16.38
N ARG A 222 16.13 -1.02 -15.96
CA ARG A 222 17.21 -1.94 -15.58
C ARG A 222 18.22 -2.11 -16.71
N LYS A 223 17.76 -2.36 -17.94
CA LYS A 223 18.63 -2.57 -19.10
C LYS A 223 19.47 -1.33 -19.38
N VAL A 224 18.86 -0.15 -19.41
CA VAL A 224 19.54 1.14 -19.59
C VAL A 224 20.58 1.34 -18.50
N LEU A 225 20.26 1.08 -17.24
CA LEU A 225 21.21 1.29 -16.17
C LEU A 225 22.36 0.27 -16.20
N THR A 226 22.06 -1.00 -16.46
CA THR A 226 23.07 -2.08 -16.50
C THR A 226 24.04 -1.91 -17.69
N SER A 227 23.54 -1.48 -18.86
CA SER A 227 24.38 -1.25 -20.04
C SER A 227 25.29 -0.03 -19.90
N GLN A 228 24.89 0.94 -19.08
CA GLN A 228 25.61 2.21 -18.89
C GLN A 228 26.55 2.20 -17.68
N LEU A 229 26.32 1.32 -16.69
CA LEU A 229 27.13 1.24 -15.46
C LEU A 229 28.43 0.45 -15.58
N GLY A 230 28.75 -0.11 -16.76
CA GLY A 230 30.08 -0.67 -17.08
C GLY A 230 30.78 -1.39 -15.92
N LEU A 231 30.31 -2.58 -15.53
CA LEU A 231 30.85 -3.39 -14.42
C LEU A 231 32.23 -4.03 -14.73
N GLY A 232 33.20 -3.20 -15.14
CA GLY A 232 34.54 -3.60 -15.59
C GLY A 232 35.66 -3.02 -14.72
N SER A 233 35.75 -3.46 -13.46
CA SER A 233 36.96 -3.73 -12.66
C SER A 233 36.62 -3.75 -11.16
N SER A 234 37.06 -4.80 -10.44
CA SER A 234 36.65 -5.06 -9.04
C SER A 234 37.00 -3.94 -8.06
N ASP A 235 38.16 -3.29 -8.27
CA ASP A 235 38.75 -2.42 -7.25
C ASP A 235 38.29 -0.96 -7.32
N ARG A 236 38.00 -0.45 -8.53
CA ARG A 236 37.42 0.89 -8.69
C ARG A 236 35.95 0.86 -8.30
N PHE A 237 35.23 -0.18 -8.71
CA PHE A 237 33.83 -0.38 -8.35
C PHE A 237 33.63 -0.45 -6.83
N GLN A 238 34.46 -1.23 -6.13
CA GLN A 238 34.39 -1.34 -4.67
C GLN A 238 34.65 0.00 -3.98
N ARG A 239 35.67 0.77 -4.40
CA ARG A 239 35.99 2.09 -3.84
C ARG A 239 34.91 3.13 -4.12
N PHE A 240 34.26 3.05 -5.27
CA PHE A 240 33.20 3.97 -5.63
C PHE A 240 31.94 3.75 -4.78
N PHE A 241 31.46 2.50 -4.66
CA PHE A 241 30.19 2.17 -4.03
C PHE A 241 30.26 1.76 -2.55
N PHE A 242 31.35 1.14 -2.07
CA PHE A 242 31.35 0.41 -0.78
C PHE A 242 32.43 0.86 0.23
N GLN A 243 33.14 1.96 -0.02
CA GLN A 243 34.30 2.36 0.78
C GLN A 243 33.94 2.84 2.21
N LYS A 244 32.92 3.69 2.34
CA LYS A 244 32.45 4.23 3.64
C LYS A 244 30.98 3.84 3.83
N PRO A 245 30.53 3.47 5.06
CA PRO A 245 29.15 3.07 5.30
C PRO A 245 28.11 4.09 4.84
N LEU A 246 28.28 5.38 5.18
CA LEU A 246 27.36 6.45 4.77
C LEU A 246 27.34 6.63 3.25
N LYS A 247 28.50 6.59 2.60
CA LYS A 247 28.62 6.67 1.13
C LYS A 247 27.91 5.48 0.46
N SER A 248 28.08 4.30 1.02
CA SER A 248 27.47 3.07 0.53
C SER A 248 25.96 3.07 0.70
N PHE A 249 25.47 3.57 1.83
CA PHE A 249 24.05 3.84 2.06
C PHE A 249 23.47 4.84 1.06
N ALA A 250 24.12 5.99 0.90
CA ALA A 250 23.68 7.01 -0.05
C ALA A 250 23.62 6.46 -1.48
N TRP A 251 24.62 5.68 -1.91
CA TRP A 251 24.58 5.04 -3.22
C TRP A 251 23.46 4.02 -3.35
N GLY A 252 23.20 3.20 -2.33
CA GLY A 252 22.07 2.27 -2.34
C GLY A 252 20.73 3.00 -2.51
N ALA A 253 20.55 4.07 -1.74
CA ALA A 253 19.34 4.90 -1.79
C ALA A 253 19.19 5.60 -3.14
N LEU A 254 20.23 6.27 -3.64
CA LEU A 254 20.21 6.97 -4.92
C LEU A 254 20.01 6.02 -6.10
N THR A 255 20.75 4.90 -6.14
CA THR A 255 20.59 3.91 -7.20
C THR A 255 19.20 3.33 -7.20
N THR A 256 18.63 3.04 -6.03
CA THR A 256 17.26 2.52 -5.97
C THR A 256 16.20 3.57 -6.27
N ALA A 257 16.37 4.81 -5.81
CA ALA A 257 15.44 5.89 -6.16
C ALA A 257 15.45 6.16 -7.67
N ALA A 258 16.62 6.06 -8.31
CA ALA A 258 16.75 6.11 -9.76
C ALA A 258 16.10 4.90 -10.43
N ILE A 259 16.45 3.67 -10.02
CA ILE A 259 15.94 2.40 -10.59
C ILE A 259 14.45 2.18 -10.32
N ARG A 260 13.95 2.72 -9.22
CA ARG A 260 12.64 2.47 -8.64
C ARG A 260 12.36 1.01 -8.28
N SER A 261 13.42 0.21 -8.16
CA SER A 261 13.35 -1.18 -7.75
C SER A 261 14.51 -1.53 -6.83
N SER A 262 14.23 -1.72 -5.53
CA SER A 262 15.25 -2.25 -4.61
C SER A 262 15.57 -3.69 -4.94
N SER A 263 14.63 -4.49 -5.43
CA SER A 263 14.88 -5.88 -5.81
C SER A 263 16.00 -6.00 -6.83
N VAL A 264 16.04 -5.12 -7.84
CA VAL A 264 17.18 -5.04 -8.78
C VAL A 264 18.46 -4.61 -8.03
N THR A 265 18.40 -3.51 -7.28
CA THR A 265 19.58 -2.95 -6.61
C THR A 265 20.22 -3.90 -5.59
N THR A 266 19.42 -4.52 -4.73
CA THR A 266 19.90 -5.42 -3.68
C THR A 266 20.33 -6.77 -4.25
N SER A 267 19.66 -7.27 -5.29
CA SER A 267 20.04 -8.54 -5.92
C SER A 267 21.40 -8.47 -6.63
N LEU A 268 21.83 -7.29 -7.10
CA LEU A 268 23.18 -7.08 -7.65
C LEU A 268 24.28 -7.29 -6.59
N VAL A 269 23.99 -7.12 -5.31
CA VAL A 269 24.94 -7.33 -4.22
C VAL A 269 25.26 -8.82 -4.03
N VAL A 270 24.27 -9.69 -4.25
CA VAL A 270 24.39 -11.15 -4.05
C VAL A 270 25.57 -11.76 -4.82
N PRO A 271 25.71 -11.59 -6.15
CA PRO A 271 26.83 -12.14 -6.90
C PRO A 271 28.17 -11.51 -6.49
N LEU A 272 28.20 -10.24 -6.09
CA LEU A 272 29.42 -9.56 -5.64
C LEU A 272 29.95 -10.16 -4.33
N VAL A 273 29.06 -10.44 -3.38
CA VAL A 273 29.40 -11.11 -2.13
C VAL A 273 29.74 -12.59 -2.37
N ALA A 274 28.98 -13.28 -3.22
CA ALA A 274 29.24 -14.66 -3.60
C ALA A 274 30.63 -14.85 -4.22
N LYS A 275 31.05 -13.92 -5.08
CA LYS A 275 32.37 -13.91 -5.73
C LYS A 275 33.48 -13.24 -4.92
N LYS A 276 33.24 -12.85 -3.65
CA LYS A 276 34.22 -12.18 -2.76
C LYS A 276 34.68 -10.79 -3.26
N VAL A 277 33.99 -10.19 -4.23
CA VAL A 277 34.26 -8.82 -4.69
C VAL A 277 33.95 -7.82 -3.58
N VAL A 278 32.89 -8.08 -2.80
CA VAL A 278 32.50 -7.24 -1.66
C VAL A 278 32.27 -8.12 -0.44
N LYS A 279 32.70 -7.66 0.75
CA LYS A 279 32.36 -8.33 2.02
C LYS A 279 30.90 -8.02 2.37
N LEU A 280 30.14 -9.00 2.88
CA LEU A 280 28.75 -8.80 3.29
C LEU A 280 28.57 -7.57 4.19
N ARG A 281 29.41 -7.42 5.22
CA ARG A 281 29.39 -6.28 6.16
C ARG A 281 29.55 -4.91 5.48
N SER A 282 30.33 -4.86 4.39
CA SER A 282 30.54 -3.65 3.59
C SER A 282 29.36 -3.36 2.66
N ALA A 283 28.61 -4.39 2.26
CA ALA A 283 27.43 -4.24 1.41
C ALA A 283 26.13 -3.96 2.19
N VAL A 284 26.10 -4.25 3.49
CA VAL A 284 24.95 -3.98 4.37
C VAL A 284 24.42 -2.54 4.23
N PRO A 285 25.25 -1.48 4.36
CA PRO A 285 24.74 -0.12 4.24
C PRO A 285 24.12 0.16 2.87
N PHE A 286 24.67 -0.41 1.78
CA PHE A 286 24.07 -0.31 0.45
C PHE A 286 22.69 -0.96 0.37
N ILE A 287 22.51 -2.14 0.96
CA ILE A 287 21.20 -2.81 1.00
C ILE A 287 20.19 -1.98 1.81
N LEU A 288 20.60 -1.44 2.96
CA LEU A 288 19.76 -0.58 3.79
C LEU A 288 19.34 0.71 3.05
N GLY A 289 20.30 1.33 2.35
CA GLY A 289 20.04 2.49 1.51
C GLY A 289 19.06 2.15 0.39
N ALA A 290 19.26 1.01 -0.29
CA ALA A 290 18.38 0.55 -1.35
C ALA A 290 16.94 0.35 -0.87
N ASN A 291 16.75 -0.22 0.32
CA ASN A 291 15.40 -0.37 0.88
C ASN A 291 14.72 0.99 1.10
N LEU A 292 15.42 1.94 1.73
CA LEU A 292 14.91 3.31 1.89
C LEU A 292 14.63 3.99 0.54
N GLY A 293 15.48 3.79 -0.47
CA GLY A 293 15.35 4.41 -1.78
C GLY A 293 14.03 4.07 -2.50
N THR A 294 13.43 2.91 -2.24
CA THR A 294 12.12 2.57 -2.86
C THR A 294 10.98 3.46 -2.42
N THR A 295 11.06 4.00 -1.21
CA THR A 295 10.02 4.85 -0.62
C THR A 295 9.88 6.18 -1.38
N PHE A 296 10.92 6.62 -2.09
CA PHE A 296 10.89 7.83 -2.90
C PHE A 296 9.82 7.77 -4.01
N SER A 297 9.62 6.60 -4.61
CA SER A 297 8.63 6.43 -5.68
C SER A 297 7.20 6.54 -5.16
N ALA A 298 6.92 5.89 -4.03
CA ALA A 298 5.62 5.94 -3.37
C ALA A 298 5.32 7.35 -2.85
N LEU A 299 6.31 8.04 -2.28
CA LEU A 299 6.18 9.43 -1.83
C LEU A 299 5.88 10.37 -3.00
N LEU A 300 6.60 10.26 -4.11
CA LEU A 300 6.34 11.08 -5.29
C LEU A 300 4.92 10.86 -5.84
N ALA A 301 4.47 9.61 -5.93
CA ALA A 301 3.11 9.29 -6.35
C ALA A 301 2.05 9.85 -5.37
N ALA A 302 2.30 9.75 -4.07
CA ALA A 302 1.35 10.21 -3.06
C ALA A 302 1.23 11.73 -2.97
N LEU A 303 2.32 12.48 -3.21
CA LEU A 303 2.32 13.95 -3.26
C LEU A 303 1.37 14.53 -4.32
N MET A 304 0.94 13.71 -5.29
CA MET A 304 0.04 14.08 -6.36
C MET A 304 -1.45 13.76 -6.07
N ASN A 305 -1.75 13.19 -4.90
CA ASN A 305 -3.07 12.62 -4.58
C ASN A 305 -3.67 13.29 -3.32
N SER A 306 -4.27 12.49 -2.43
CA SER A 306 -4.92 12.95 -1.21
C SER A 306 -3.98 12.99 0.00
N GLN A 307 -4.38 13.71 1.03
CA GLN A 307 -3.66 13.74 2.30
C GLN A 307 -3.48 12.34 2.92
N THR A 308 -4.48 11.47 2.73
CA THR A 308 -4.43 10.09 3.19
C THR A 308 -3.43 9.26 2.38
N ALA A 309 -3.30 9.51 1.07
CA ALA A 309 -2.27 8.91 0.22
C ALA A 309 -0.85 9.31 0.69
N ILE A 310 -0.64 10.60 0.99
CA ILE A 310 0.63 11.12 1.55
C ILE A 310 0.94 10.43 2.88
N SER A 311 -0.06 10.26 3.74
CA SER A 311 0.10 9.58 5.04
C SER A 311 0.57 8.14 4.88
N ILE A 312 0.12 7.40 3.86
CA ILE A 312 0.61 6.03 3.61
C ILE A 312 2.04 6.02 3.09
N ALA A 313 2.34 6.88 2.12
CA ALA A 313 3.70 6.95 1.61
C ALA A 313 4.69 7.36 2.72
N LEU A 314 4.30 8.27 3.62
CA LEU A 314 5.07 8.59 4.81
C LEU A 314 5.16 7.41 5.78
N ALA A 315 4.11 6.61 5.95
CA ALA A 315 4.21 5.37 6.75
C ALA A 315 5.24 4.40 6.13
N HIS A 316 5.31 4.29 4.81
CA HIS A 316 6.33 3.50 4.10
C HIS A 316 7.74 4.03 4.33
N VAL A 317 7.93 5.35 4.25
CA VAL A 317 9.20 6.03 4.57
C VAL A 317 9.59 5.76 6.02
N LEU A 318 8.68 5.98 6.97
CA LEU A 318 8.91 5.81 8.40
C LEU A 318 9.27 4.37 8.76
N PHE A 319 8.55 3.39 8.22
CA PHE A 319 8.86 1.97 8.44
C PHE A 319 10.31 1.66 8.07
N ASN A 320 10.75 2.08 6.88
CA ASN A 320 12.11 1.85 6.41
C ASN A 320 13.14 2.66 7.20
N LEU A 321 12.85 3.93 7.47
CA LEU A 321 13.74 4.81 8.20
C LEU A 321 13.97 4.31 9.63
N ILE A 322 12.91 3.95 10.35
CA ILE A 322 13.01 3.42 11.71
C ILE A 322 13.80 2.10 11.71
N GLY A 323 13.55 1.19 10.75
CA GLY A 323 14.36 -0.02 10.60
C GLY A 323 15.85 0.30 10.41
N VAL A 324 16.19 1.28 9.56
CA VAL A 324 17.58 1.73 9.35
C VAL A 324 18.16 2.37 10.62
N LEU A 325 17.39 3.14 11.37
CA LEU A 325 17.86 3.71 12.64
C LEU A 325 18.14 2.61 13.67
N LEU A 326 17.24 1.61 13.80
CA LEU A 326 17.37 0.50 14.74
C LEU A 326 18.55 -0.43 14.39
N PHE A 327 18.61 -0.92 13.16
CA PHE A 327 19.56 -1.96 12.74
C PHE A 327 20.78 -1.41 11.97
N GLY A 328 20.79 -0.14 11.59
CA GLY A 328 21.89 0.49 10.85
C GLY A 328 22.84 1.30 11.73
N LEU A 329 22.29 2.08 12.67
CA LEU A 329 23.08 3.00 13.51
C LEU A 329 23.55 2.35 14.81
N THR A 330 22.73 1.49 15.43
CA THR A 330 23.06 0.86 16.71
C THR A 330 24.02 -0.32 16.52
N PRO A 331 25.30 -0.24 16.96
CA PRO A 331 26.32 -1.24 16.65
C PRO A 331 25.96 -2.66 17.09
N TYR A 332 25.38 -2.81 18.28
CA TYR A 332 25.00 -4.11 18.84
C TYR A 332 23.81 -4.75 18.10
N ILE A 333 22.78 -3.96 17.80
CA ILE A 333 21.55 -4.43 17.14
C ILE A 333 21.81 -4.75 15.65
N ARG A 334 22.70 -3.98 15.01
CA ARG A 334 23.14 -4.20 13.61
C ARG A 334 23.69 -5.60 13.35
N GLU A 335 24.30 -6.22 14.36
CA GLU A 335 24.88 -7.56 14.22
C GLU A 335 23.80 -8.65 14.12
N ILE A 336 22.58 -8.42 14.62
CA ILE A 336 21.53 -9.45 14.67
C ILE A 336 21.14 -9.95 13.26
N PRO A 337 20.72 -9.09 12.30
CA PRO A 337 20.37 -9.56 10.96
C PRO A 337 21.59 -10.14 10.22
N VAL A 338 22.79 -9.59 10.43
CA VAL A 338 24.03 -10.08 9.81
C VAL A 338 24.35 -11.49 10.28
N GLN A 339 24.24 -11.75 11.58
CA GLN A 339 24.53 -13.06 12.15
C GLN A 339 23.50 -14.11 11.74
N LEU A 340 22.21 -13.77 11.72
CA LEU A 340 21.15 -14.66 11.22
C LEU A 340 21.41 -15.05 9.76
N ALA A 341 21.69 -14.08 8.90
CA ALA A 341 22.02 -14.33 7.50
C ALA A 341 23.27 -15.21 7.33
N GLN A 342 24.33 -14.94 8.10
CA GLN A 342 25.55 -15.76 8.09
C GLN A 342 25.35 -17.16 8.67
N ARG A 343 24.48 -17.34 9.66
CA ARG A 343 24.12 -18.66 10.21
C ARG A 343 23.34 -19.47 9.18
N LEU A 344 22.33 -18.88 8.53
CA LEU A 344 21.60 -19.53 7.44
C LEU A 344 22.53 -19.90 6.27
N GLY A 345 23.41 -18.98 5.85
CA GLY A 345 24.42 -19.29 4.84
C GLY A 345 25.42 -20.37 5.27
N ARG A 346 25.75 -20.49 6.57
CA ARG A 346 26.57 -21.61 7.07
C ARG A 346 25.80 -22.92 7.06
N LEU A 347 24.51 -22.89 7.36
CA LEU A 347 23.63 -24.07 7.35
C LEU A 347 23.60 -24.71 5.95
N THR A 348 23.67 -23.91 4.88
CA THR A 348 23.69 -24.43 3.50
C THR A 348 24.95 -25.22 3.14
N LEU A 349 26.03 -25.13 3.94
CA LEU A 349 27.21 -25.99 3.77
C LEU A 349 26.93 -27.43 4.17
N ARG A 350 26.08 -27.63 5.19
CA ARG A 350 25.68 -28.95 5.71
C ARG A 350 24.42 -29.47 5.01
N TYR A 351 23.41 -28.63 4.87
CA TYR A 351 22.12 -28.96 4.26
C TYR A 351 21.89 -28.11 3.03
N ARG A 352 22.19 -28.65 1.85
CA ARG A 352 22.23 -27.89 0.59
C ARG A 352 20.89 -27.24 0.23
N LEU A 353 19.77 -27.85 0.62
CA LEU A 353 18.43 -27.33 0.37
C LEU A 353 17.94 -26.32 1.42
N ALA A 354 18.71 -26.03 2.48
CA ALA A 354 18.27 -25.14 3.55
C ALA A 354 17.91 -23.72 3.05
N GLY A 355 18.62 -23.20 2.04
CA GLY A 355 18.30 -21.90 1.43
C GLY A 355 16.98 -21.91 0.64
N LEU A 356 16.71 -22.99 -0.11
CA LEU A 356 15.45 -23.17 -0.83
C LEU A 356 14.28 -23.38 0.14
N LEU A 357 14.49 -24.21 1.16
CA LEU A 357 13.48 -24.47 2.18
C LEU A 357 13.15 -23.20 2.96
N TYR A 358 14.14 -22.40 3.34
CA TYR A 358 13.91 -21.09 3.96
C TYR A 358 13.02 -20.21 3.09
N LEU A 359 13.33 -20.08 1.78
CA LEU A 359 12.52 -19.28 0.85
C LEU A 359 11.08 -19.78 0.79
N LEU A 360 10.87 -21.09 0.61
CA LEU A 360 9.53 -21.67 0.51
C LEU A 360 8.73 -21.46 1.81
N LEU A 361 9.39 -21.62 2.95
CA LEU A 361 8.76 -21.44 4.24
C LEU A 361 8.40 -19.97 4.51
N SER A 362 9.36 -19.04 4.33
CA SER A 362 9.17 -17.63 4.71
C SER A 362 8.24 -16.87 3.78
N PHE A 363 8.26 -17.16 2.47
CA PHE A 363 7.49 -16.39 1.49
C PHE A 363 6.18 -17.03 1.08
N PHE A 364 5.98 -18.35 1.30
CA PHE A 364 4.78 -19.04 0.86
C PHE A 364 4.12 -19.80 2.00
N PHE A 365 4.76 -20.83 2.54
CA PHE A 365 4.09 -21.74 3.48
C PHE A 365 3.60 -21.04 4.76
N ILE A 366 4.47 -20.27 5.43
CA ILE A 366 4.11 -19.55 6.65
C ILE A 366 3.02 -18.49 6.36
N PRO A 367 3.17 -17.59 5.37
CA PRO A 367 2.11 -16.64 5.01
C PRO A 367 0.77 -17.30 4.68
N PHE A 368 0.74 -18.33 3.83
CA PHE A 368 -0.50 -19.04 3.49
C PHE A 368 -1.15 -19.69 4.70
N SER A 369 -0.36 -20.37 5.54
CA SER A 369 -0.87 -21.01 6.75
C SER A 369 -1.47 -19.99 7.71
N LEU A 370 -0.76 -18.88 7.94
CA LEU A 370 -1.21 -17.84 8.85
C LEU A 370 -2.48 -17.13 8.34
N ILE A 371 -2.61 -16.89 7.03
CA ILE A 371 -3.84 -16.38 6.44
C ILE A 371 -4.99 -17.38 6.62
N TYR A 372 -4.74 -18.67 6.33
CA TYR A 372 -5.76 -19.72 6.43
C TYR A 372 -6.30 -19.86 7.86
N PHE A 373 -5.43 -19.86 8.87
CA PHE A 373 -5.85 -19.96 10.28
C PHE A 373 -6.52 -18.70 10.82
N ASN A 374 -6.32 -17.53 10.21
CA ASN A 374 -6.93 -16.26 10.65
C ASN A 374 -8.18 -15.86 9.85
N ARG A 375 -8.67 -16.71 8.95
CA ARG A 375 -9.83 -16.39 8.08
C ARG A 375 -11.14 -16.17 8.85
N ASP A 376 -11.28 -16.79 10.02
CA ASP A 376 -12.50 -16.81 10.83
C ASP A 376 -12.45 -15.83 12.04
N ALA A 377 -11.43 -14.97 12.13
CA ALA A 377 -11.23 -14.05 13.27
C ALA A 377 -12.13 -12.79 13.24
N VAL A 378 -13.13 -12.75 12.37
CA VAL A 378 -13.96 -11.56 12.10
C VAL A 378 -15.42 -11.94 12.24
N ALA A 379 -16.16 -11.21 13.07
CA ALA A 379 -17.59 -11.39 13.16
C ALA A 379 -18.24 -10.82 11.89
N VAL A 380 -18.82 -11.70 11.07
CA VAL A 380 -19.53 -11.31 9.85
C VAL A 380 -21.02 -11.27 10.18
N THR A 381 -21.64 -10.11 10.04
CA THR A 381 -23.08 -9.94 10.21
C THR A 381 -23.69 -9.62 8.85
N GLU A 382 -24.57 -10.49 8.38
CA GLU A 382 -25.35 -10.29 7.17
C GLU A 382 -26.64 -9.56 7.54
N LEU A 383 -26.82 -8.35 7.05
CA LEU A 383 -27.95 -7.47 7.35
C LEU A 383 -28.83 -7.36 6.11
N THR A 384 -30.09 -7.76 6.17
CA THR A 384 -31.02 -7.61 5.04
C THR A 384 -31.85 -6.35 5.24
N TYR A 385 -31.86 -5.46 4.26
CA TYR A 385 -32.65 -4.25 4.25
C TYR A 385 -33.77 -4.36 3.22
N GLN A 386 -34.91 -3.80 3.59
CA GLN A 386 -36.02 -3.57 2.68
C GLN A 386 -36.03 -2.10 2.27
N ARG A 387 -36.01 -1.83 0.97
CA ARG A 387 -36.24 -0.50 0.38
C ARG A 387 -37.66 -0.42 -0.13
N ILE A 388 -38.36 0.65 0.23
CA ILE A 388 -39.68 1.03 -0.27
C ILE A 388 -39.57 2.42 -0.87
N GLU A 389 -39.70 2.54 -2.18
CA GLU A 389 -39.66 3.82 -2.90
C GLU A 389 -40.84 3.88 -3.85
N ASN A 390 -41.68 4.92 -3.75
CA ASN A 390 -42.89 5.07 -4.59
C ASN A 390 -43.76 3.80 -4.67
N ASN A 391 -43.94 3.11 -3.53
CA ASN A 391 -44.70 1.87 -3.39
C ASN A 391 -44.08 0.61 -4.04
N HIS A 392 -42.88 0.71 -4.63
CA HIS A 392 -42.10 -0.44 -5.07
C HIS A 392 -41.21 -0.95 -3.94
N ARG A 393 -41.19 -2.27 -3.76
CA ARG A 393 -40.36 -2.95 -2.76
C ARG A 393 -39.17 -3.61 -3.44
N SER A 394 -37.98 -3.37 -2.92
CA SER A 394 -36.76 -4.09 -3.26
C SER A 394 -35.98 -4.44 -2.01
N PHE A 395 -35.07 -5.40 -2.10
CA PHE A 395 -34.23 -5.82 -0.99
C PHE A 395 -32.76 -5.69 -1.35
N PHE A 396 -31.95 -5.39 -0.34
CA PHE A 396 -30.50 -5.40 -0.49
C PHE A 396 -29.85 -5.93 0.79
N THR A 397 -28.72 -6.62 0.63
CA THR A 397 -27.99 -7.22 1.74
C THR A 397 -26.76 -6.39 2.05
N VAL A 398 -26.55 -6.05 3.31
CA VAL A 398 -25.34 -5.40 3.81
C VAL A 398 -24.54 -6.40 4.64
N ILE A 399 -23.36 -6.79 4.15
CA ILE A 399 -22.42 -7.58 4.93
C ILE A 399 -21.58 -6.63 5.78
N ALA A 400 -21.84 -6.61 7.08
CA ALA A 400 -21.07 -5.89 8.08
C ALA A 400 -19.99 -6.80 8.67
N LYS A 401 -18.72 -6.41 8.54
CA LYS A 401 -17.59 -7.10 9.16
C LYS A 401 -17.10 -6.29 10.35
N THR A 402 -17.19 -6.86 11.54
CA THR A 402 -16.77 -6.24 12.79
C THR A 402 -15.56 -7.00 13.35
N PHE A 403 -14.47 -6.29 13.57
CA PHE A 403 -13.22 -6.87 14.07
C PHE A 403 -13.18 -6.81 15.60
N GLU A 404 -12.79 -7.91 16.24
CA GLU A 404 -12.48 -7.90 17.67
C GLU A 404 -11.41 -6.84 17.95
N ASN A 405 -11.64 -5.99 18.95
CA ASN A 405 -10.75 -4.91 19.40
C ASN A 405 -10.48 -3.76 18.41
N GLN A 406 -11.21 -3.63 17.30
CA GLN A 406 -11.15 -2.41 16.47
C GLN A 406 -12.46 -1.64 16.51
N SER A 407 -12.35 -0.31 16.48
CA SER A 407 -13.51 0.57 16.41
C SER A 407 -14.02 0.80 14.98
N VAL A 408 -13.48 0.04 14.03
CA VAL A 408 -13.75 0.17 12.59
C VAL A 408 -14.46 -1.09 12.11
N SER A 409 -15.53 -0.93 11.33
CA SER A 409 -16.22 -2.01 10.63
C SER A 409 -16.33 -1.66 9.14
N THR A 410 -16.43 -2.68 8.29
CA THR A 410 -16.67 -2.48 6.84
C THR A 410 -18.05 -3.01 6.51
N ARG A 411 -18.82 -2.25 5.72
CA ARG A 411 -20.12 -2.65 5.20
C ARG A 411 -20.08 -2.78 3.70
N SER A 412 -20.60 -3.88 3.17
CA SER A 412 -20.70 -4.13 1.73
C SER A 412 -22.17 -4.36 1.37
N VAL A 413 -22.76 -3.48 0.56
CA VAL A 413 -24.15 -3.52 0.10
C VAL A 413 -24.24 -4.35 -1.17
N TYR A 414 -25.16 -5.31 -1.26
CA TYR A 414 -25.42 -6.19 -2.40
C TYR A 414 -26.87 -6.01 -2.83
N ASP A 415 -27.10 -5.83 -4.13
CA ASP A 415 -28.45 -5.77 -4.69
C ASP A 415 -28.90 -7.17 -5.14
N GLU A 416 -30.21 -7.45 -5.11
CA GLU A 416 -30.76 -8.77 -5.47
C GLU A 416 -30.43 -9.16 -6.92
N GLU A 417 -30.37 -8.19 -7.84
CA GLU A 417 -30.02 -8.45 -9.24
C GLU A 417 -28.56 -8.90 -9.43
N ASN A 418 -27.68 -8.66 -8.46
CA ASN A 418 -26.24 -8.95 -8.56
C ASN A 418 -25.68 -9.49 -7.23
N ALA A 419 -26.25 -10.59 -6.74
CA ALA A 419 -25.90 -11.20 -5.44
C ALA A 419 -24.44 -11.69 -5.29
N ALA A 420 -23.67 -11.76 -6.38
CA ALA A 420 -22.26 -12.14 -6.32
C ALA A 420 -21.38 -11.01 -5.74
N GLU A 421 -21.83 -9.75 -5.82
CA GLU A 421 -20.93 -8.59 -5.86
C GLU A 421 -21.55 -7.35 -5.21
N PRO A 422 -20.81 -6.65 -4.31
CA PRO A 422 -21.40 -5.52 -3.62
C PRO A 422 -21.52 -4.30 -4.54
N SER A 423 -22.72 -3.73 -4.62
CA SER A 423 -22.98 -2.46 -5.29
C SER A 423 -22.25 -1.28 -4.62
N GLN A 424 -22.04 -1.32 -3.30
CA GLN A 424 -21.37 -0.24 -2.55
C GLN A 424 -20.58 -0.79 -1.35
N ILE A 425 -19.45 -0.16 -1.03
CA ILE A 425 -18.64 -0.48 0.16
C ILE A 425 -18.48 0.78 1.02
N TYR A 426 -18.80 0.67 2.31
CA TYR A 426 -18.71 1.74 3.28
C TYR A 426 -17.74 1.37 4.41
N SER A 427 -16.82 2.28 4.71
CA SER A 427 -16.00 2.20 5.92
C SER A 427 -16.76 2.84 7.09
N VAL A 428 -16.92 2.12 8.19
CA VAL A 428 -17.60 2.61 9.39
C VAL A 428 -16.58 2.75 10.50
N TYR A 429 -16.45 3.92 11.10
CA TYR A 429 -15.48 4.21 12.14
C TYR A 429 -16.19 4.86 13.32
N ARG A 430 -16.05 4.29 14.52
CA ARG A 430 -16.50 4.95 15.75
C ARG A 430 -15.32 5.40 16.58
N LYS A 431 -15.37 6.63 17.09
CA LYS A 431 -14.48 7.10 18.15
C LYS A 431 -15.26 7.95 19.13
N ASN A 432 -15.36 7.49 20.37
CA ASN A 432 -16.17 8.12 21.41
C ASN A 432 -17.63 8.29 20.92
N ASN A 433 -18.11 9.53 20.91
CA ASN A 433 -19.46 9.88 20.48
C ASN A 433 -19.57 10.18 18.99
N VAL A 434 -18.49 10.03 18.22
CA VAL A 434 -18.51 10.28 16.77
C VAL A 434 -18.53 8.95 16.04
N LEU A 435 -19.58 8.72 15.25
CA LEU A 435 -19.69 7.63 14.31
C LEU A 435 -19.54 8.20 12.90
N ILE A 436 -18.61 7.67 12.12
CA ILE A 436 -18.37 8.04 10.74
C ILE A 436 -18.78 6.85 9.88
N ILE A 437 -19.66 7.06 8.92
CA ILE A 437 -20.04 6.07 7.91
C ILE A 437 -19.62 6.66 6.57
N ASN A 438 -18.55 6.11 6.00
CA ASN A 438 -17.87 6.61 4.82
C ASN A 438 -17.40 8.05 5.00
N ASN A 439 -18.02 9.00 4.28
CA ASN A 439 -17.74 10.43 4.39
C ASN A 439 -18.77 11.18 5.26
N GLU A 440 -19.80 10.49 5.78
CA GLU A 440 -20.81 11.08 6.65
C GLU A 440 -20.41 10.94 8.12
N LEU A 441 -20.54 12.02 8.90
CA LEU A 441 -20.16 12.07 10.31
C LEU A 441 -21.38 12.33 11.19
N PHE A 442 -21.72 11.36 12.02
CA PHE A 442 -22.80 11.38 13.00
C PHE A 442 -22.22 11.59 14.40
N GLU A 443 -22.50 12.74 15.01
CA GLU A 443 -22.10 13.03 16.37
C GLU A 443 -23.24 12.70 17.34
N MET A 444 -23.10 11.61 18.10
CA MET A 444 -24.05 11.11 19.09
C MET A 444 -23.99 11.96 20.36
N ASN A 445 -24.60 13.14 20.29
CA ASN A 445 -24.71 14.11 21.37
C ASN A 445 -26.17 14.20 21.89
N LYS A 446 -26.54 15.28 22.58
CA LYS A 446 -27.92 15.48 23.05
C LYS A 446 -28.89 15.91 21.93
N PRO A 447 -30.20 15.63 22.07
CA PRO A 447 -31.23 16.20 21.19
C PRO A 447 -31.09 17.72 21.05
N GLY A 448 -31.28 18.22 19.84
CA GLY A 448 -31.10 19.63 19.48
C GLY A 448 -29.68 20.02 19.06
N PHE A 449 -28.69 19.13 19.21
CA PHE A 449 -27.35 19.37 18.65
C PHE A 449 -27.43 19.35 17.11
N CYS A 450 -26.89 20.38 16.47
CA CYS A 450 -26.84 20.52 15.02
C CYS A 450 -25.41 20.78 14.55
N ARG A 451 -25.09 20.24 13.38
CA ARG A 451 -23.83 20.45 12.70
C ARG A 451 -24.09 20.83 11.25
N ASP A 452 -23.36 21.83 10.76
CA ASP A 452 -23.32 22.17 9.35
C ASP A 452 -22.21 21.36 8.62
N GLY A 453 -22.43 21.05 7.36
CA GLY A 453 -21.52 20.27 6.51
C GLY A 453 -21.72 20.59 5.03
N GLU A 454 -20.91 19.97 4.18
CA GLU A 454 -21.01 20.12 2.72
C GLU A 454 -20.76 18.77 2.06
N ASP A 455 -21.64 18.39 1.13
CA ASP A 455 -21.49 17.19 0.30
C ASP A 455 -21.73 17.53 -1.19
N ALA A 456 -21.81 16.53 -2.06
CA ALA A 456 -22.00 16.73 -3.50
C ALA A 456 -23.31 17.46 -3.87
N GLN A 457 -24.30 17.50 -2.96
CA GLN A 457 -25.57 18.21 -3.13
C GLN A 457 -25.52 19.64 -2.56
N GLY A 458 -24.39 20.03 -1.96
CA GLY A 458 -24.15 21.37 -1.43
C GLY A 458 -24.06 21.40 0.10
N LYS A 459 -24.27 22.59 0.67
CA LYS A 459 -24.28 22.79 2.11
C LYS A 459 -25.51 22.14 2.73
N PHE A 460 -25.30 21.46 3.85
CA PHE A 460 -26.35 20.80 4.61
C PHE A 460 -26.21 21.09 6.09
N ARG A 461 -27.31 20.92 6.80
CA ARG A 461 -27.40 20.94 8.25
C ARG A 461 -27.93 19.60 8.74
N MET A 462 -27.25 18.99 9.69
CA MET A 462 -27.63 17.73 10.31
C MET A 462 -27.86 17.91 11.81
N CYS A 463 -29.05 17.59 12.28
CA CYS A 463 -29.48 17.80 13.66
C CYS A 463 -29.95 16.50 14.31
N ILE A 464 -29.65 16.32 15.59
CA ILE A 464 -30.25 15.26 16.41
C ILE A 464 -31.65 15.72 16.81
N ARG A 465 -32.67 15.01 16.35
CA ARG A 465 -34.07 15.33 16.69
C ARG A 465 -34.47 14.72 18.01
N GLU A 466 -34.11 13.46 18.20
CA GLU A 466 -34.41 12.72 19.43
C GLU A 466 -33.46 11.53 19.61
N ILE A 467 -33.49 10.95 20.81
CA ILE A 467 -32.86 9.67 21.11
C ILE A 467 -33.99 8.76 21.59
N MET A 468 -34.34 7.78 20.77
CA MET A 468 -35.37 6.81 21.09
C MET A 468 -34.80 5.76 22.04
N PRO A 469 -35.52 5.36 23.11
CA PRO A 469 -35.04 4.34 24.04
C PRO A 469 -34.93 2.97 23.34
N SER A 470 -35.84 2.68 22.42
CA SER A 470 -35.75 1.52 21.53
C SER A 470 -36.50 1.76 20.22
N LEU A 471 -36.11 1.04 19.17
CA LEU A 471 -36.81 0.95 17.90
C LEU A 471 -36.94 -0.52 17.51
N THR A 472 -38.16 -0.97 17.19
CA THR A 472 -38.39 -2.32 16.70
C THR A 472 -38.68 -2.27 15.21
N THR A 473 -37.86 -2.94 14.40
CA THR A 473 -38.08 -3.07 12.95
C THR A 473 -38.94 -4.29 12.64
N ASN A 474 -39.54 -4.34 11.45
CA ASN A 474 -40.29 -5.51 11.01
C ASN A 474 -39.35 -6.50 10.30
N PRO A 475 -39.20 -7.77 10.74
CA PRO A 475 -40.01 -8.54 11.68
C PRO A 475 -39.37 -8.67 13.06
N GLY A 476 -39.75 -7.77 13.98
CA GLY A 476 -39.59 -7.93 15.43
C GLY A 476 -38.19 -7.72 16.00
N GLN A 477 -37.23 -7.13 15.27
CA GLN A 477 -35.89 -6.90 15.80
C GLN A 477 -35.81 -5.55 16.54
N THR A 478 -35.48 -5.58 17.84
CA THR A 478 -35.41 -4.39 18.69
C THR A 478 -33.97 -3.90 18.86
N PHE A 479 -33.76 -2.61 18.63
CA PHE A 479 -32.49 -1.91 18.82
C PHE A 479 -32.64 -0.92 19.97
N ALA A 480 -31.70 -0.92 20.92
CA ALA A 480 -31.69 0.01 22.05
C ALA A 480 -30.97 1.32 21.68
N SER A 481 -31.36 2.42 22.34
CA SER A 481 -30.69 3.73 22.25
C SER A 481 -30.47 4.20 20.81
N VAL A 482 -31.55 4.47 20.07
CA VAL A 482 -31.51 4.84 18.66
C VAL A 482 -31.49 6.35 18.51
N PHE A 483 -30.41 6.88 17.92
CA PHE A 483 -30.27 8.30 17.63
C PHE A 483 -30.96 8.63 16.31
N VAL A 484 -31.80 9.66 16.34
CA VAL A 484 -32.54 10.12 15.16
C VAL A 484 -31.92 11.42 14.65
N PHE A 485 -31.26 11.33 13.51
CA PHE A 485 -30.66 12.48 12.83
C PHE A 485 -31.55 12.92 11.69
N GLU A 486 -31.77 14.23 11.55
CA GLU A 486 -32.35 14.82 10.36
C GLU A 486 -31.28 15.63 9.62
N LYS A 487 -31.12 15.38 8.32
CA LYS A 487 -30.24 16.10 7.41
C LYS A 487 -31.07 16.87 6.38
N THR A 488 -30.84 18.17 6.27
CA THR A 488 -31.50 19.09 5.33
C THR A 488 -30.47 19.86 4.53
N HIS A 489 -30.68 20.03 3.23
CA HIS A 489 -29.78 20.80 2.36
C HIS A 489 -30.29 22.22 2.17
N ASP A 490 -29.37 23.20 2.13
CA ASP A 490 -29.73 24.61 1.98
C ASP A 490 -30.39 24.90 0.62
N ALA A 491 -30.00 24.14 -0.41
CA ALA A 491 -30.50 24.28 -1.77
C ALA A 491 -31.93 23.73 -1.95
N ASP A 492 -32.32 22.75 -1.14
CA ASP A 492 -33.66 22.14 -1.17
C ASP A 492 -34.16 21.85 0.25
N PRO A 493 -34.65 22.87 0.97
CA PRO A 493 -35.11 22.71 2.35
C PRO A 493 -36.42 21.91 2.45
N ALA A 494 -37.11 21.65 1.33
CA ALA A 494 -38.31 20.83 1.33
C ALA A 494 -37.98 19.32 1.37
N GLN A 495 -36.73 18.95 1.07
CA GLN A 495 -36.26 17.57 1.14
C GLN A 495 -35.41 17.36 2.41
N SER A 496 -35.75 16.36 3.21
CA SER A 496 -34.95 15.97 4.38
C SER A 496 -34.71 14.47 4.43
N THR A 497 -33.52 14.07 4.88
CA THR A 497 -33.13 12.68 5.05
C THR A 497 -32.99 12.38 6.54
N TRP A 498 -33.71 11.37 7.01
CA TRP A 498 -33.71 10.95 8.40
C TRP A 498 -32.92 9.65 8.55
N TYR A 499 -32.04 9.61 9.54
CA TYR A 499 -31.21 8.44 9.87
C TYR A 499 -31.51 8.00 11.29
N TYR A 500 -31.87 6.72 11.44
CA TYR A 500 -32.09 6.07 12.72
C TYR A 500 -30.90 5.15 12.98
N ILE A 501 -30.03 5.53 13.92
CA ILE A 501 -28.77 4.85 14.15
C ILE A 501 -28.78 4.22 15.54
N GLY A 502 -28.65 2.89 15.59
CA GLY A 502 -28.49 2.14 16.83
C GLY A 502 -27.14 2.46 17.46
N ALA A 503 -27.15 3.04 18.66
CA ALA A 503 -25.92 3.49 19.30
C ALA A 503 -25.01 2.36 19.76
N GLU A 504 -25.52 1.16 20.01
CA GLU A 504 -24.69 0.02 20.46
C GLU A 504 -24.13 -0.73 19.26
N ASP A 505 -24.98 -1.03 18.28
CA ASP A 505 -24.61 -1.80 17.09
C ASP A 505 -23.83 -0.98 16.05
N ASN A 506 -23.83 0.35 16.18
CA ASN A 506 -23.36 1.31 15.19
C ASN A 506 -24.10 1.23 13.84
N LEU A 507 -25.23 0.53 13.77
CA LEU A 507 -25.96 0.24 12.54
C LEU A 507 -26.95 1.35 12.19
N VAL A 508 -27.10 1.64 10.89
CA VAL A 508 -28.25 2.41 10.42
C VAL A 508 -29.43 1.43 10.40
N VAL A 509 -30.33 1.56 11.36
CA VAL A 509 -31.49 0.68 11.53
C VAL A 509 -32.55 1.03 10.50
N ARG A 510 -32.74 2.33 10.24
CA ARG A 510 -33.71 2.84 9.30
C ARG A 510 -33.21 4.14 8.68
N ARG A 511 -33.53 4.35 7.40
CA ARG A 511 -33.29 5.60 6.67
C ARG A 511 -34.57 6.01 5.97
N GLU A 512 -34.92 7.29 6.05
CA GLU A 512 -36.07 7.83 5.34
C GLU A 512 -35.66 9.04 4.53
N ARG A 513 -36.23 9.18 3.33
CA ARG A 513 -36.21 10.46 2.60
C ARG A 513 -37.62 11.01 2.61
N ARG A 514 -37.76 12.24 3.06
CA ARG A 514 -39.03 12.97 3.12
C ARG A 514 -38.96 14.17 2.17
N GLN A 515 -40.03 14.38 1.42
CA GLN A 515 -40.22 15.51 0.53
C GLN A 515 -41.51 16.22 0.92
N SER A 516 -41.44 17.50 1.28
CA SER A 516 -42.57 18.29 1.79
C SER A 516 -43.33 17.61 2.94
N GLY A 517 -42.60 16.90 3.81
CA GLY A 517 -43.16 16.17 4.96
C GLY A 517 -43.74 14.78 4.65
N GLN A 518 -43.85 14.38 3.38
CA GLN A 518 -44.26 13.03 2.99
C GLN A 518 -43.04 12.13 2.78
N THR A 519 -43.11 10.90 3.28
CA THR A 519 -42.03 9.92 3.11
C THR A 519 -42.08 9.32 1.70
N VAL A 520 -41.04 9.59 0.92
CA VAL A 520 -40.92 9.12 -0.48
C VAL A 520 -40.06 7.86 -0.60
N LEU A 521 -39.14 7.66 0.33
CA LEU A 521 -38.29 6.46 0.40
C LEU A 521 -38.10 6.04 1.86
N VAL A 522 -38.22 4.74 2.11
CA VAL A 522 -37.90 4.09 3.39
C VAL A 522 -36.93 2.95 3.12
N GLU A 523 -35.85 2.89 3.87
CA GLU A 523 -35.01 1.72 4.00
C GLU A 523 -35.01 1.27 5.44
N GLU A 524 -35.35 0.02 5.70
CA GLU A 524 -35.44 -0.52 7.05
C GLU A 524 -34.72 -1.86 7.13
N LEU A 525 -33.99 -2.07 8.22
CA LEU A 525 -33.30 -3.32 8.53
C LEU A 525 -34.32 -4.38 8.96
N ILE A 526 -34.45 -5.44 8.17
CA ILE A 526 -35.45 -6.51 8.38
C ILE A 526 -34.82 -7.82 8.89
N ALA A 527 -33.52 -8.03 8.76
CA ALA A 527 -32.87 -9.20 9.33
C ALA A 527 -31.41 -8.93 9.63
N ALA A 528 -30.90 -9.48 10.73
CA ALA A 528 -29.48 -9.52 11.03
C ALA A 528 -29.06 -10.95 11.39
N LYS A 529 -28.20 -11.55 10.57
CA LYS A 529 -27.67 -12.89 10.79
C LYS A 529 -26.17 -12.81 11.05
N ARG A 530 -25.78 -13.12 12.29
CA ARG A 530 -24.36 -13.24 12.65
C ARG A 530 -23.85 -14.61 12.20
N LYS A 531 -22.73 -14.62 11.47
CA LYS A 531 -22.02 -15.81 10.99
C LYS A 531 -20.72 -15.98 11.76
#